data_AF-A0A9W5ASD9-F1
#
_entry.id   AF-A0A9W5ASD9-F1
#
_cell.length_a   1.000
_cell.length_b   1.000
_cell.length_c   1.000
_cell.angle_alpha   90.00
_cell.angle_beta   90.00
_cell.angle_gamma   90.00
#
_symmetry.space_group_name_H-M   'P 1'
#
loop_
_entity.id
_entity.type
_entity.pdbx_description
1 polymer ?
#
loop_
_entity_poly.entity_id
_entity_poly.type
_entity_poly.pdbx_seq_one_letter_code
_entity_poly.pdbx_strand_id
1 'polypeptide(L)' 'MTETRNRKSKMEKYKYEIEELLNKGITIRATWKIICNDIPSYERISYAAFLHFVNKQCTKPKSD' A
#
# COMPACT_ATOMS: atom_id res chain seq x y z
N MET A 1 8.02 -9.75 29.27
CA MET A 1 8.24 -9.73 27.82
C MET A 1 7.04 -9.05 27.19
N THR A 2 7.17 -7.79 26.75
CA THR A 2 6.10 -7.06 26.08
C THR A 2 6.04 -7.49 24.63
N GLU A 3 5.17 -8.46 24.31
CA GLU A 3 4.73 -8.73 22.94
C GLU A 3 4.02 -7.48 22.41
N THR A 4 4.76 -6.61 21.75
CA THR A 4 4.18 -5.58 20.91
C THR A 4 3.61 -6.32 19.70
N ARG A 5 2.32 -6.70 19.78
CA ARG A 5 1.55 -7.21 18.64
C ARG A 5 1.59 -6.12 17.57
N ASN A 6 2.59 -6.21 16.70
CA ASN A 6 2.72 -5.36 15.55
C ASN A 6 1.47 -5.67 14.72
N ARG A 7 0.44 -4.81 14.83
CA ARG A 7 -0.72 -4.82 13.94
C ARG A 7 -0.14 -4.58 12.55
N LYS A 8 0.29 -5.65 11.89
CA LYS A 8 0.69 -5.56 10.50
C LYS A 8 -0.50 -4.97 9.77
N SER A 9 -0.35 -3.75 9.27
CA SER A 9 -1.49 -3.05 8.65
C SER A 9 -1.98 -3.91 7.50
N LYS A 10 -3.29 -3.95 7.22
CA LYS A 10 -3.83 -4.78 6.11
C LYS A 10 -3.09 -4.56 4.79
N MET A 11 -2.59 -3.34 4.57
CA MET A 11 -1.74 -2.95 3.44
C MET A 11 -0.41 -3.71 3.35
N GLU A 12 0.18 -4.13 4.47
CA GLU A 12 1.44 -4.88 4.44
C GLU A 12 1.29 -6.24 3.76
N LYS A 13 0.08 -6.83 3.79
CA LYS A 13 -0.21 -8.05 3.02
C LYS A 13 -0.10 -7.81 1.51
N TYR A 14 -0.51 -6.62 1.07
CA TYR A 14 -0.49 -6.22 -0.34
C TYR A 14 0.79 -5.46 -0.71
N LYS A 15 1.74 -5.27 0.22
CA LYS A 15 2.93 -4.44 -0.02
C LYS A 15 3.73 -4.94 -1.21
N TYR A 16 4.01 -6.24 -1.25
CA TYR A 16 4.77 -6.86 -2.35
C TYR A 16 4.08 -6.64 -3.70
N GLU A 17 2.77 -6.85 -3.76
CA GLU A 17 1.98 -6.69 -4.97
C GLU A 17 1.91 -5.22 -5.42
N ILE A 18 1.77 -4.29 -4.47
CA ILE A 18 1.85 -2.85 -4.72
C ILE A 18 3.22 -2.48 -5.30
N GLU A 19 4.31 -2.97 -4.72
CA GLU A 19 5.67 -2.74 -5.20
C GLU A 19 5.88 -3.34 -6.59
N GLU A 20 5.37 -4.54 -6.87
CA GLU A 20 5.46 -5.18 -8.18
C GLU A 20 4.73 -4.39 -9.26
N LEU A 21 3.50 -3.93 -8.96
CA LEU A 21 2.69 -3.11 -9.88
C LEU A 21 3.38 -1.77 -10.16
N LEU A 22 3.94 -1.11 -9.13
CA LEU A 22 4.70 0.13 -9.29
C LEU A 22 5.99 -0.09 -10.09
N ASN A 23 6.72 -1.18 -9.85
CA ASN A 23 7.93 -1.53 -10.62
C ASN A 23 7.62 -1.83 -12.09
N LYS A 24 6.43 -2.36 -12.39
CA LYS A 24 5.92 -2.52 -13.77
C LYS A 24 5.54 -1.19 -14.44
N GLY A 25 5.68 -0.06 -13.75
CA GLY A 25 5.36 1.27 -14.27
C GLY A 25 3.87 1.63 -14.18
N ILE A 26 3.08 0.87 -13.42
CA ILE A 26 1.66 1.18 -13.21
C ILE A 26 1.56 2.40 -12.30
N THR A 27 0.66 3.33 -12.64
CA THR A 27 0.44 4.52 -11.82
C THR A 27 -0.14 4.16 -10.47
N ILE A 28 0.24 4.90 -9.42
CA ILE A 28 -0.27 4.72 -8.03
C ILE A 28 -1.80 4.63 -8.00
N ARG A 29 -2.51 5.42 -8.80
CA ARG A 29 -3.98 5.42 -8.89
C ARG A 29 -4.53 4.13 -9.51
N ALA A 30 -3.88 3.61 -10.55
CA ALA A 30 -4.27 2.33 -11.14
C ALA A 30 -3.95 1.17 -10.20
N THR A 31 -2.77 1.15 -9.58
CA THR A 31 -2.40 0.18 -8.54
C THR A 31 -3.42 0.15 -7.42
N TRP A 32 -3.84 1.31 -6.90
CA TRP A 32 -4.89 1.40 -5.88
C TRP A 32 -6.20 0.75 -6.33
N LYS A 33 -6.65 0.99 -7.57
CA LYS A 33 -7.87 0.39 -8.11
C LYS A 33 -7.76 -1.13 -8.21
N ILE A 34 -6.61 -1.65 -8.65
CA ILE A 34 -6.36 -3.09 -8.77
C ILE A 34 -6.47 -3.73 -7.38
N ILE A 35 -5.74 -3.20 -6.40
CA ILE A 35 -5.78 -3.69 -5.01
C ILE A 35 -7.18 -3.56 -4.40
N CYS A 36 -7.89 -2.45 -4.62
CA CYS A 36 -9.25 -2.27 -4.11
C CYS A 36 -10.33 -3.09 -4.84
N ASN A 37 -10.00 -3.71 -5.98
CA ASN A 37 -10.89 -4.62 -6.68
C ASN A 37 -10.86 -6.02 -6.05
N ASP A 38 -9.70 -6.44 -5.55
CA ASP A 38 -9.51 -7.71 -4.86
C ASP A 38 -10.05 -7.72 -3.42
N ILE A 39 -10.17 -6.53 -2.83
CA ILE A 39 -10.57 -6.35 -1.44
C ILE A 39 -12.09 -6.10 -1.33
N PRO A 40 -12.79 -6.78 -0.40
CA PRO A 40 -14.21 -6.53 -0.17
C PRO A 40 -14.46 -5.10 0.30
N SER A 41 -15.65 -4.57 0.01
CA SER A 41 -16.00 -3.15 0.19
C SER A 41 -15.77 -2.61 1.62
N TYR A 42 -15.93 -3.45 2.65
CA TYR A 42 -15.71 -3.08 4.05
C TYR A 42 -14.22 -3.01 4.46
N GLU A 43 -13.31 -3.55 3.65
CA GLU A 43 -11.86 -3.46 3.84
C GLU A 43 -11.18 -2.54 2.82
N ARG A 44 -11.97 -1.92 1.93
CA ARG A 44 -11.43 -0.99 0.94
C ARG A 44 -10.69 0.14 1.62
N ILE A 45 -9.49 0.34 1.12
CA ILE A 45 -8.59 1.39 1.56
C ILE A 45 -8.96 2.67 0.83
N SER A 46 -9.10 3.77 1.56
CA SER A 46 -9.22 5.09 0.95
C SER A 46 -7.96 5.44 0.16
N TYR A 47 -8.11 6.05 -1.02
CA TYR A 47 -6.97 6.46 -1.86
C TYR A 47 -5.93 7.29 -1.09
N ALA A 48 -6.36 8.18 -0.19
CA ALA A 48 -5.45 8.96 0.65
C ALA A 48 -4.57 8.10 1.57
N ALA A 49 -5.14 7.06 2.20
CA ALA A 49 -4.41 6.14 3.04
C ALA A 49 -3.44 5.28 2.23
N PHE A 50 -3.85 4.84 1.04
CA PHE A 50 -2.99 4.14 0.08
C PHE A 50 -1.81 5.00 -0.36
N LEU A 51 -2.08 6.24 -0.75
CA LEU A 51 -1.05 7.18 -1.19
C LEU A 51 -0.06 7.48 -0.06
N HIS A 52 -0.54 7.67 1.16
CA HIS A 52 0.32 7.84 2.33
C HIS A 52 1.22 6.61 2.56
N PHE A 53 0.66 5.40 2.42
CA PHE A 53 1.42 4.16 2.55
C PHE A 53 2.51 4.05 1.46
N VAL A 54 2.15 4.22 0.19
CA VAL A 54 3.10 4.17 -0.94
C VAL A 54 4.19 5.22 -0.78
N ASN A 55 3.83 6.45 -0.41
CA ASN A 55 4.81 7.52 -0.24
C ASN A 55 5.77 7.26 0.92
N LYS A 56 5.30 6.60 1.98
CA LYS A 56 6.08 6.30 3.18
C LYS A 56 6.95 5.04 3.05
N GLN A 57 6.49 4.05 2.28
CA GLN A 57 7.07 2.71 2.24
C GLN A 57 7.73 2.36 0.91
N CYS A 58 7.29 2.94 -0.20
CA CYS A 58 7.71 2.55 -1.55
C CYS A 58 8.50 3.67 -2.27
N THR A 59 8.28 4.94 -1.94
CA THR A 59 9.11 6.04 -2.46
C THR A 59 10.03 6.55 -1.38
N LYS A 60 11.36 6.38 -1.53
CA LYS A 60 12.32 7.14 -0.71
C LYS A 60 12.10 8.64 -0.91
N PRO A 61 12.44 9.48 0.09
CA PRO A 61 12.41 10.93 -0.10
C PRO A 61 13.24 11.27 -1.35
N LYS A 62 12.67 12.09 -2.23
CA LYS A 62 13.49 12.90 -3.13
C LYS A 62 14.33 13.78 -2.20
N SER A 63 15.55 13.35 -1.93
CA SER A 63 16.64 14.26 -1.59
C SER A 63 16.86 15.08 -2.86
N ASP A 64 16.32 16.29 -2.85
CA ASP A 64 16.86 17.42 -3.61
C ASP A 64 17.78 18.18 -2.64
#